data_AF-A0A7S1JMB7-F1
#
_entry.id   AF-A0A7S1JMB7-F1
#
_cell.length_a   1.000
_cell.length_b   1.000
_cell.length_c   1.000
_cell.angle_alpha   90.00
_cell.angle_beta   90.00
_cell.angle_gamma   90.00
#
_symmetry.space_group_name_H-M   'P 1'
#
loop_
_entity.id
_entity.type
_entity.pdbx_description
1 polymer ?
#
loop_
_entity_poly.entity_id
_entity_poly.type
_entity_poly.pdbx_seq_one_letter_code
_entity_poly.pdbx_strand_id
1 'polypeptide(L)'
;GSSAAIIMISWLVLVGWCGLWERVAGLEDACRNPLFQPHWYGKKDIQTYNDIPQIETNLQLCPQYNELSSCCHQTLESEQLKYYHFWRSILDSKIRRLASYKASVMQVKSSAQYSASSPDHQKQFDVAVERITDVLDPAFYAPCYSRVLEYAAGMICFGCKPDWKKYVAFVPLEDDPNVQVIGRLNIDESSCYLMWGACEAFGDKAAQMHRAILDSSLVKQATKSEEDFNMFTELQSLCQWAHDTIALHPFVTPNEAERENAGPIAITTARQLEADTGGSSKYSPVTEGVKSGFNTNWASNAYERGG
;
A
#
# COMPACT_ATOMS: atom_id res chain seq x y z
N GLY A 1 3.57 49.97 -51.38
CA GLY A 1 3.11 48.66 -50.87
C GLY A 1 4.32 47.83 -50.51
N SER A 2 4.53 47.57 -49.22
CA SER A 2 5.45 46.57 -48.63
C SER A 2 5.60 46.91 -47.14
N SER A 3 4.62 46.61 -46.29
CA SER A 3 4.79 46.70 -44.82
C SER A 3 3.83 45.83 -44.01
N ALA A 4 2.76 45.27 -44.60
CA ALA A 4 1.79 44.45 -43.86
C ALA A 4 2.19 42.96 -43.70
N ALA A 5 3.19 42.48 -44.45
CA ALA A 5 3.54 41.05 -44.46
C ALA A 5 4.59 40.62 -43.42
N ILE A 6 5.33 41.56 -42.82
CA ILE A 6 6.45 41.24 -41.91
C ILE A 6 5.99 41.08 -40.45
N ILE A 7 4.85 41.66 -40.07
CA ILE A 7 4.37 41.63 -38.67
C ILE A 7 3.66 40.30 -38.31
N MET A 8 3.10 39.57 -39.28
CA MET A 8 2.41 38.31 -39.00
C MET A 8 3.34 37.10 -38.77
N ILE A 9 4.60 37.16 -39.20
CA ILE A 9 5.57 36.07 -38.95
C ILE A 9 6.08 36.11 -37.50
N SER A 10 6.10 37.29 -36.86
CA SER A 10 6.63 37.45 -35.51
C SER A 10 5.69 36.96 -34.40
N TRP A 11 4.38 36.91 -34.64
CA TRP A 11 3.39 36.39 -33.68
C TRP A 11 3.31 34.86 -33.66
N LEU A 12 3.52 34.19 -34.80
CA LEU A 12 3.51 32.72 -34.87
C LEU A 12 4.71 32.08 -34.16
N VAL A 13 5.87 32.76 -34.14
CA VAL A 13 7.08 32.26 -33.44
C VAL A 13 6.95 32.39 -31.92
N LEU A 14 6.33 33.47 -31.41
CA LEU A 14 6.14 33.67 -29.97
C LEU A 14 5.07 32.74 -29.36
N VAL A 15 3.97 32.48 -30.07
CA VAL A 15 2.93 31.53 -29.61
C VAL A 15 3.43 30.08 -29.72
N GLY A 16 4.25 29.77 -30.74
CA GLY A 16 4.91 28.47 -30.89
C GLY A 16 5.96 28.19 -29.81
N TRP A 17 6.65 29.22 -29.30
CA TRP A 17 7.60 29.07 -28.19
C TRP A 17 6.94 28.97 -26.82
N CYS A 18 5.89 29.73 -26.49
CA CYS A 18 5.17 29.54 -25.22
C CYS A 18 4.60 28.11 -25.07
N GLY A 19 3.96 27.59 -26.12
CA GLY A 19 3.39 26.24 -26.10
C GLY A 19 4.44 25.10 -26.10
N LEU A 20 5.66 25.38 -26.58
CA LEU A 20 6.77 24.41 -26.51
C LEU A 20 7.39 24.37 -25.11
N TRP A 21 7.51 25.51 -24.44
CA TRP A 21 8.07 25.58 -23.08
C TRP A 21 7.13 24.99 -22.02
N GLU A 22 5.81 25.20 -22.11
CA GLU A 22 4.84 24.51 -21.25
C GLU A 22 4.83 22.99 -21.46
N ARG A 23 5.05 22.52 -22.70
CA ARG A 23 5.17 21.08 -22.99
C ARG A 23 6.46 20.47 -22.46
N VAL A 24 7.58 21.19 -22.52
CA VAL A 24 8.88 20.74 -21.99
C VAL A 24 8.86 20.72 -20.45
N ALA A 25 8.34 21.76 -19.81
CA ALA A 25 8.16 21.78 -18.35
C ALA A 25 7.18 20.69 -17.87
N GLY A 26 6.13 20.40 -18.65
CA GLY A 26 5.20 19.30 -18.35
C GLY A 26 5.82 17.90 -18.47
N LEU A 27 6.86 17.72 -19.29
CA LEU A 27 7.59 16.45 -19.45
C LEU A 27 8.59 16.21 -18.32
N GLU A 28 9.28 17.25 -17.85
CA GLU A 28 10.23 17.17 -16.73
C GLU A 28 9.54 16.81 -15.39
N ASP A 29 8.26 17.15 -15.27
CA ASP A 29 7.43 16.83 -14.10
C ASP A 29 6.75 15.46 -14.18
N ALA A 30 6.69 14.84 -15.36
CA ALA A 30 5.93 13.61 -15.58
C ALA A 30 6.47 12.44 -14.75
N CYS A 31 7.79 12.38 -14.54
CA CYS A 31 8.46 11.36 -13.73
C CYS A 31 8.80 11.81 -12.31
N ARG A 32 8.26 12.96 -11.88
CA ARG A 32 8.45 13.52 -10.54
C ARG A 32 7.20 13.35 -9.68
N ASN A 33 6.75 12.11 -9.50
CA ASN A 33 5.65 11.81 -8.59
C ASN A 33 6.11 11.92 -7.12
N PRO A 34 5.53 12.83 -6.30
CA PRO A 34 5.95 13.07 -4.91
C PRO A 34 5.95 11.82 -4.00
N LEU A 35 5.09 10.83 -4.28
CA LEU A 35 5.09 9.57 -3.53
C LEU A 35 6.40 8.79 -3.65
N PHE A 36 7.21 9.12 -4.67
CA PHE A 36 8.48 8.50 -4.99
C PHE A 36 9.63 9.50 -5.02
N GLN A 37 9.48 10.66 -4.35
CA GLN A 37 10.48 11.73 -4.30
C GLN A 37 11.91 11.25 -3.97
N PRO A 38 12.12 10.25 -3.08
CA PRO A 38 13.45 9.74 -2.86
C PRO A 38 14.11 9.20 -4.13
N HIS A 39 13.36 8.70 -5.12
CA HIS A 39 13.87 8.06 -6.32
C HIS A 39 13.75 8.93 -7.58
N TRP A 40 13.49 10.23 -7.47
CA TRP A 40 13.56 11.09 -8.66
C TRP A 40 14.96 11.13 -9.25
N TYR A 41 15.05 11.28 -10.58
CA TYR A 41 16.31 11.39 -11.31
C TYR A 41 17.24 12.47 -10.72
N GLY A 42 18.55 12.22 -10.80
CA GLY A 42 19.59 13.16 -10.37
C GLY A 42 20.34 12.76 -9.10
N LYS A 43 19.99 11.61 -8.50
CA LYS A 43 20.69 11.01 -7.38
C LYS A 43 21.68 9.94 -7.86
N LYS A 44 22.78 9.76 -7.11
CA LYS A 44 23.88 8.84 -7.50
C LYS A 44 24.01 7.63 -6.58
N ASP A 45 23.38 7.69 -5.41
CA ASP A 45 23.46 6.72 -4.32
C ASP A 45 22.37 5.64 -4.40
N ILE A 46 21.35 5.84 -5.23
CA ILE A 46 20.19 4.96 -5.37
C ILE A 46 19.75 4.89 -6.83
N GLN A 47 19.04 3.81 -7.19
CA GLN A 47 18.38 3.73 -8.49
C GLN A 47 17.18 4.69 -8.51
N THR A 48 17.04 5.44 -9.59
CA THR A 48 16.02 6.48 -9.74
C THR A 48 15.06 6.14 -10.87
N TYR A 49 13.96 6.89 -11.00
CA TYR A 49 13.16 6.92 -12.23
C TYR A 49 13.93 7.62 -13.35
N ASN A 50 13.44 7.46 -14.59
CA ASN A 50 13.87 8.27 -15.72
C ASN A 50 13.60 9.77 -15.44
N ASP A 51 14.39 10.65 -16.04
CA ASP A 51 14.18 12.10 -15.98
C ASP A 51 12.92 12.53 -16.73
N ILE A 52 12.64 11.87 -17.85
CA ILE A 52 11.44 12.03 -18.67
C ILE A 52 10.87 10.66 -19.08
N PRO A 53 9.60 10.58 -19.50
CA PRO A 53 9.02 9.31 -19.93
C PRO A 53 9.73 8.72 -21.17
N GLN A 54 10.15 7.46 -21.10
CA GLN A 54 10.86 6.73 -22.16
C GLN A 54 10.15 5.40 -22.48
N ILE A 55 10.43 4.85 -23.66
CA ILE A 55 9.87 3.54 -24.07
C ILE A 55 10.86 2.46 -23.69
N GLU A 56 10.42 1.57 -22.81
CA GLU A 56 11.13 0.35 -22.43
C GLU A 56 10.44 -0.87 -23.06
N THR A 57 11.18 -1.97 -23.23
CA THR A 57 10.62 -3.20 -23.81
C THR A 57 10.87 -4.45 -22.95
N ASN A 58 11.57 -4.31 -21.83
CA ASN A 58 12.07 -5.43 -21.06
C ASN A 58 11.86 -5.27 -19.54
N LEU A 59 10.92 -4.42 -19.11
CA LEU A 59 10.48 -4.37 -17.71
C LEU A 59 9.88 -5.72 -17.33
N GLN A 60 10.35 -6.30 -16.24
CA GLN A 60 9.90 -7.58 -15.71
C GLN A 60 8.85 -7.39 -14.60
N LEU A 61 9.00 -6.38 -13.74
CA LEU A 61 8.13 -6.15 -12.59
C LEU A 61 6.88 -5.35 -12.96
N CYS A 62 7.02 -4.34 -13.82
CA CYS A 62 5.90 -3.55 -14.32
C CYS A 62 5.75 -3.68 -15.86
N PRO A 63 5.57 -4.91 -16.38
CA PRO A 63 5.58 -5.19 -17.82
C PRO A 63 4.42 -4.54 -18.57
N GLN A 64 3.36 -4.12 -17.87
CA GLN A 64 2.25 -3.39 -18.49
C GLN A 64 2.65 -2.03 -19.07
N TYR A 65 3.85 -1.54 -18.73
CA TYR A 65 4.42 -0.31 -19.28
C TYR A 65 5.44 -0.59 -20.40
N ASN A 66 5.71 -1.85 -20.76
CA ASN A 66 6.50 -2.16 -21.95
C ASN A 66 5.79 -1.63 -23.20
N GLU A 67 6.58 -1.14 -24.15
CA GLU A 67 6.12 -0.53 -25.41
C GLU A 67 5.29 0.76 -25.21
N LEU A 68 5.22 1.27 -23.98
CA LEU A 68 4.58 2.53 -23.61
C LEU A 68 5.63 3.53 -23.12
N SER A 69 5.36 4.82 -23.30
CA SER A 69 6.17 5.87 -22.69
C SER A 69 5.90 5.90 -21.18
N SER A 70 6.91 5.58 -20.38
CA SER A 70 6.82 5.42 -18.93
C SER A 70 8.06 5.94 -18.20
N CYS A 71 7.97 6.11 -16.88
CA CYS A 71 9.05 6.64 -16.06
C CYS A 71 10.00 5.58 -15.51
N CYS A 72 9.70 4.31 -15.71
CA CYS A 72 10.51 3.21 -15.21
C CYS A 72 11.53 2.75 -16.25
N HIS A 73 12.64 2.19 -15.77
CA HIS A 73 13.65 1.48 -16.56
C HIS A 73 14.14 0.27 -15.77
N GLN A 74 14.81 -0.66 -16.45
CA GLN A 74 15.15 -1.97 -15.88
C GLN A 74 15.96 -1.91 -14.57
N THR A 75 16.87 -0.95 -14.41
CA THR A 75 17.72 -0.92 -13.20
C THR A 75 16.96 -0.46 -11.95
N LEU A 76 15.87 0.30 -12.10
CA LEU A 76 14.96 0.69 -11.02
C LEU A 76 14.21 -0.51 -10.42
N GLU A 77 14.03 -1.60 -11.17
CA GLU A 77 13.28 -2.78 -10.72
C GLU A 77 13.88 -3.40 -9.45
N SER A 78 15.18 -3.22 -9.22
CA SER A 78 15.83 -3.63 -7.97
C SER A 78 15.28 -2.90 -6.73
N GLU A 79 15.02 -1.59 -6.83
CA GLU A 79 14.41 -0.81 -5.74
C GLU A 79 12.92 -1.16 -5.60
N GLN A 80 12.19 -1.30 -6.71
CA GLN A 80 10.79 -1.73 -6.68
C GLN A 80 10.62 -3.08 -5.95
N LEU A 81 11.50 -4.04 -6.23
CA LEU A 81 11.48 -5.36 -5.58
C LEU A 81 11.78 -5.27 -4.08
N LYS A 82 12.74 -4.42 -3.68
CA LYS A 82 13.07 -4.17 -2.27
C LYS A 82 11.85 -3.66 -1.48
N TYR A 83 11.13 -2.66 -2.00
CA TYR A 83 9.92 -2.14 -1.35
C TYR A 83 8.77 -3.14 -1.36
N TYR A 84 8.64 -3.94 -2.43
CA TYR A 84 7.68 -5.03 -2.46
C TYR A 84 7.93 -6.09 -1.39
N HIS A 85 9.20 -6.51 -1.23
CA HIS A 85 9.59 -7.44 -0.17
C HIS A 85 9.38 -6.86 1.22
N PHE A 86 9.57 -5.56 1.40
CA PHE A 86 9.20 -4.89 2.65
C PHE A 86 7.71 -5.09 2.96
N TRP A 87 6.80 -4.77 2.04
CA TRP A 87 5.35 -4.99 2.25
C TRP A 87 5.00 -6.44 2.57
N ARG A 88 5.64 -7.38 1.87
CA ARG A 88 5.49 -8.81 2.18
C ARG A 88 5.97 -9.16 3.59
N SER A 89 7.10 -8.60 4.04
CA SER A 89 7.63 -8.82 5.38
C SER A 89 6.71 -8.28 6.48
N ILE A 90 6.00 -7.18 6.23
CA ILE A 90 5.02 -6.62 7.17
C ILE A 90 3.87 -7.59 7.38
N LEU A 91 3.29 -8.10 6.30
CA LEU A 91 2.22 -9.11 6.40
C LEU A 91 2.71 -10.40 7.09
N ASP A 92 3.92 -10.87 6.78
CA ASP A 92 4.50 -12.07 7.41
C ASP A 92 4.72 -11.86 8.91
N SER A 93 5.15 -10.65 9.30
CA SER A 93 5.37 -10.29 10.70
C SER A 93 4.09 -10.33 11.54
N LYS A 94 2.93 -9.95 10.99
CA LYS A 94 1.63 -10.05 11.68
C LYS A 94 1.30 -11.50 12.06
N ILE A 95 1.44 -12.43 11.13
CA ILE A 95 1.18 -13.86 11.38
C ILE A 95 2.21 -14.45 12.35
N ARG A 96 3.49 -14.06 12.26
CA ARG A 96 4.51 -14.49 13.23
C ARG A 96 4.23 -13.98 14.64
N ARG A 97 3.79 -12.72 14.79
CA ARG A 97 3.41 -12.16 16.09
C ARG A 97 2.19 -12.86 16.65
N LEU A 98 1.19 -13.16 15.83
CA LEU A 98 0.04 -13.96 16.25
C LEU A 98 0.44 -15.38 16.69
N ALA A 99 1.36 -16.03 15.96
CA ALA A 99 1.87 -17.34 16.36
C ALA A 99 2.64 -17.29 17.68
N SER A 100 3.46 -16.25 17.89
CA SER A 100 4.14 -16.01 19.17
C SER A 100 3.16 -15.70 20.29
N TYR A 101 2.08 -14.97 20.00
CA TYR A 101 1.00 -14.70 20.96
C TYR A 101 0.30 -16.00 21.36
N LYS A 102 -0.10 -16.84 20.38
CA LYS A 102 -0.67 -18.17 20.63
C LYS A 102 0.22 -19.01 21.54
N ALA A 103 1.53 -19.05 21.29
CA ALA A 103 2.47 -19.77 22.13
C ALA A 103 2.47 -19.23 23.58
N SER A 104 2.43 -17.91 23.76
CA SER A 104 2.32 -17.30 25.09
C SER A 104 0.97 -17.58 25.77
N VAL A 105 -0.13 -17.61 25.02
CA VAL A 105 -1.46 -17.98 25.54
C VAL A 105 -1.43 -19.42 26.04
N MET A 106 -0.86 -20.35 25.26
CA MET A 106 -0.76 -21.76 25.63
C MET A 106 0.06 -21.99 26.91
N GLN A 107 1.04 -21.13 27.22
CA GLN A 107 1.78 -21.21 28.49
C GLN A 107 0.89 -20.96 29.71
N VAL A 108 -0.20 -20.19 29.58
CA VAL A 108 -1.16 -19.94 30.67
C VAL A 108 -1.77 -21.25 31.19
N LYS A 109 -1.90 -22.30 30.36
CA LYS A 109 -2.40 -23.62 30.81
C LYS A 109 -1.58 -24.24 31.94
N SER A 110 -0.30 -23.87 32.06
CA SER A 110 0.59 -24.34 33.13
C SER A 110 0.55 -23.49 34.41
N SER A 111 -0.21 -22.39 34.40
CA SER A 111 -0.30 -21.45 35.53
C SER A 111 -1.24 -21.96 36.63
N ALA A 112 -0.97 -21.53 37.86
CA ALA A 112 -1.86 -21.79 38.99
C ALA A 112 -3.26 -21.17 38.79
N GLN A 113 -3.33 -20.03 38.11
CA GLN A 113 -4.57 -19.33 37.77
C GLN A 113 -5.47 -20.18 36.86
N TYR A 114 -4.89 -20.86 35.87
CA TYR A 114 -5.65 -21.77 35.01
C TYR A 114 -6.17 -22.97 35.81
N SER A 115 -5.31 -23.61 36.63
CA SER A 115 -5.71 -24.76 37.45
C SER A 115 -6.79 -24.43 38.49
N ALA A 116 -6.79 -23.21 39.03
CA ALA A 116 -7.77 -22.74 40.01
C ALA A 116 -9.06 -22.17 39.37
N SER A 117 -9.09 -21.98 38.05
CA SER A 117 -10.24 -21.39 37.35
C SER A 117 -11.42 -22.36 37.19
N SER A 118 -12.63 -21.80 37.02
CA SER A 118 -13.85 -22.59 36.80
C SER A 118 -13.84 -23.27 35.42
N PRO A 119 -14.62 -24.36 35.22
CA PRO A 119 -14.76 -25.00 33.92
C PRO A 119 -15.19 -24.05 32.80
N ASP A 120 -16.03 -23.06 33.10
CA ASP A 120 -16.48 -22.07 32.13
C ASP A 120 -15.34 -21.17 31.63
N HIS A 121 -14.46 -20.72 32.53
CA HIS A 121 -13.28 -19.93 32.14
C HIS A 121 -12.29 -20.75 31.32
N GLN A 122 -12.07 -22.03 31.68
CA GLN A 122 -11.24 -22.95 30.89
C GLN A 122 -11.82 -23.15 29.49
N LYS A 123 -13.15 -23.29 29.38
CA LYS A 123 -13.84 -23.40 28.08
C LYS A 123 -13.67 -22.13 27.24
N GLN A 124 -13.83 -20.94 27.82
CA GLN A 124 -13.59 -19.66 27.13
C GLN A 124 -12.14 -19.56 26.62
N PHE A 125 -11.18 -20.00 27.43
CA PHE A 125 -9.78 -20.09 27.02
C PHE A 125 -9.60 -21.03 25.82
N ASP A 126 -10.18 -22.23 25.84
CA ASP A 126 -10.05 -23.19 24.74
C ASP A 126 -10.67 -22.64 23.44
N VAL A 127 -11.83 -21.98 23.53
CA VAL A 127 -12.47 -21.30 22.38
C VAL A 127 -11.55 -20.21 21.82
N ALA A 128 -10.91 -19.40 22.67
CA ALA A 128 -9.97 -18.38 22.20
C ALA A 128 -8.76 -18.99 21.48
N VAL A 129 -8.20 -20.09 22.00
CA VAL A 129 -7.09 -20.81 21.33
C VAL A 129 -7.54 -21.37 19.98
N GLU A 130 -8.75 -21.91 19.88
CA GLU A 130 -9.33 -22.36 18.61
C GLU A 130 -9.41 -21.20 17.61
N ARG A 131 -9.96 -20.05 18.01
CA ARG A 131 -10.08 -18.88 17.12
C ARG A 131 -8.74 -18.29 16.71
N ILE A 132 -7.74 -18.27 17.59
CA ILE A 132 -6.37 -17.90 17.21
C ILE A 132 -5.82 -18.89 16.17
N THR A 133 -6.16 -20.17 16.29
CA THR A 133 -5.73 -21.20 15.33
C THR A 133 -6.37 -21.01 13.96
N ASP A 134 -7.67 -20.66 13.92
CA ASP A 134 -8.37 -20.36 12.66
C ASP A 134 -7.69 -19.22 11.89
N VAL A 135 -7.29 -18.14 12.58
CA VAL A 135 -6.61 -16.99 11.94
C VAL A 135 -5.22 -17.37 11.42
N LEU A 136 -4.56 -18.33 12.06
CA LEU A 136 -3.24 -18.86 11.66
C LEU A 136 -3.31 -19.93 10.55
N ASP A 137 -4.51 -20.30 10.08
CA ASP A 137 -4.64 -21.24 8.96
C ASP A 137 -4.40 -20.51 7.62
N PRO A 138 -3.40 -20.96 6.81
CA PRO A 138 -3.11 -20.40 5.49
C PRO A 138 -4.32 -20.32 4.55
N ALA A 139 -5.31 -21.19 4.71
CA ALA A 139 -6.52 -21.18 3.91
C ALA A 139 -7.28 -19.84 3.99
N PHE A 140 -7.19 -19.13 5.12
CA PHE A 140 -7.86 -17.84 5.31
C PHE A 140 -6.96 -16.65 4.96
N TYR A 141 -5.73 -16.59 5.49
CA TYR A 141 -4.91 -15.39 5.30
C TYR A 141 -4.19 -15.35 3.94
N ALA A 142 -3.87 -16.49 3.31
CA ALA A 142 -3.07 -16.48 2.09
C ALA A 142 -3.78 -15.82 0.89
N PRO A 143 -5.08 -16.07 0.62
CA PRO A 143 -5.79 -15.36 -0.44
C PRO A 143 -5.87 -13.85 -0.17
N CYS A 144 -6.19 -13.46 1.07
CA CYS A 144 -6.25 -12.07 1.49
C CYS A 144 -4.91 -11.35 1.28
N TYR A 145 -3.83 -11.92 1.80
CA TYR A 145 -2.50 -11.32 1.71
C TYR A 145 -1.99 -11.27 0.27
N SER A 146 -2.34 -12.27 -0.56
CA SER A 146 -2.01 -12.22 -1.99
C SER A 146 -2.64 -10.99 -2.66
N ARG A 147 -3.91 -10.73 -2.34
CA ARG A 147 -4.65 -9.58 -2.90
C ARG A 147 -4.14 -8.23 -2.38
N VAL A 148 -3.75 -8.16 -1.11
CA VAL A 148 -3.07 -6.97 -0.56
C VAL A 148 -1.71 -6.75 -1.24
N LEU A 149 -0.96 -7.83 -1.53
CA LEU A 149 0.30 -7.73 -2.25
C LEU A 149 0.12 -7.30 -3.71
N GLU A 150 -0.96 -7.69 -4.37
CA GLU A 150 -1.31 -7.14 -5.69
C GLU A 150 -1.57 -5.63 -5.59
N TYR A 151 -2.34 -5.17 -4.59
CA TYR A 151 -2.53 -3.74 -4.35
C TYR A 151 -1.19 -3.01 -4.17
N ALA A 152 -0.29 -3.56 -3.35
CA ALA A 152 1.04 -3.00 -3.14
C ALA A 152 1.89 -2.99 -4.42
N ALA A 153 1.88 -4.07 -5.20
CA ALA A 153 2.57 -4.15 -6.48
C ALA A 153 2.06 -3.10 -7.48
N GLY A 154 0.74 -2.92 -7.57
CA GLY A 154 0.15 -1.86 -8.38
C GLY A 154 0.61 -0.48 -7.92
N MET A 155 0.57 -0.21 -6.61
CA MET A 155 1.05 1.06 -6.06
C MET A 155 2.54 1.30 -6.27
N ILE A 156 3.37 0.25 -6.30
CA ILE A 156 4.79 0.35 -6.68
C ILE A 156 4.94 0.69 -8.17
N CYS A 157 4.17 0.05 -9.04
CA CYS A 157 4.14 0.34 -10.47
C CYS A 157 3.51 1.69 -10.83
N PHE A 158 2.77 2.32 -9.90
CA PHE A 158 2.22 3.66 -10.10
C PHE A 158 3.30 4.72 -10.36
N GLY A 159 4.52 4.52 -9.84
CA GLY A 159 5.66 5.40 -10.13
C GLY A 159 6.07 5.40 -11.60
N CYS A 160 5.76 4.34 -12.37
CA CYS A 160 6.04 4.29 -13.80
C CYS A 160 5.10 5.18 -14.63
N LYS A 161 4.01 5.68 -14.03
CA LYS A 161 2.92 6.32 -14.74
C LYS A 161 3.17 7.82 -14.96
N PRO A 162 3.40 8.28 -16.20
CA PRO A 162 3.77 9.68 -16.46
C PRO A 162 2.61 10.66 -16.24
N ASP A 163 1.37 10.19 -16.28
CA ASP A 163 0.17 10.99 -16.06
C ASP A 163 -0.43 10.84 -14.65
N TRP A 164 0.41 10.51 -13.66
CA TRP A 164 0.04 10.31 -12.26
C TRP A 164 -0.78 11.48 -11.66
N LYS A 165 -0.53 12.73 -12.11
CA LYS A 165 -1.26 13.92 -11.67
C LYS A 165 -2.78 13.81 -11.88
N LYS A 166 -3.26 12.97 -12.81
CA LYS A 166 -4.71 12.75 -13.05
C LYS A 166 -5.40 11.91 -11.97
N TYR A 167 -4.63 11.29 -11.08
CA TYR A 167 -5.12 10.29 -10.12
C TYR A 167 -4.91 10.72 -8.67
N VAL A 168 -4.49 11.95 -8.42
CA VAL A 168 -4.13 12.41 -7.08
C VAL A 168 -4.78 13.74 -6.77
N ALA A 169 -5.22 13.93 -5.53
CA ALA A 169 -5.63 15.23 -5.03
C ALA A 169 -4.50 15.81 -4.16
N PHE A 170 -4.17 17.07 -4.44
CA PHE A 170 -3.20 17.81 -3.65
C PHE A 170 -3.89 18.52 -2.49
N VAL A 171 -3.23 18.52 -1.34
CA VAL A 171 -3.63 19.27 -0.15
C VAL A 171 -2.46 20.10 0.34
N PRO A 172 -2.70 21.27 0.96
CA PRO A 172 -1.66 22.01 1.66
C PRO A 172 -1.04 21.16 2.77
N LEU A 173 0.28 21.23 2.93
CA LEU A 173 0.97 20.63 4.06
C LEU A 173 0.59 21.40 5.34
N GLU A 174 0.32 20.67 6.43
CA GLU A 174 -0.15 21.25 7.70
C GLU A 174 0.84 22.29 8.26
N ASP A 175 2.14 22.00 8.19
CA ASP A 175 3.21 22.86 8.71
C ASP A 175 3.63 23.99 7.76
N ASP A 176 3.30 23.89 6.46
CA ASP A 176 3.56 24.94 5.47
C ASP A 176 2.48 24.95 4.38
N PRO A 177 1.48 25.85 4.46
CA PRO A 177 0.36 25.87 3.52
C PRO A 177 0.78 26.24 2.08
N ASN A 178 2.01 26.72 1.87
CA ASN A 178 2.55 26.99 0.54
C ASN A 178 3.09 25.71 -0.14
N VAL A 179 3.29 24.63 0.62
CA VAL A 179 3.72 23.33 0.09
C VAL A 179 2.49 22.47 -0.15
N GLN A 180 2.37 21.94 -1.36
CA GLN A 180 1.31 21.01 -1.72
C GLN A 180 1.85 19.58 -1.67
N VAL A 181 1.15 18.69 -0.96
CA VAL A 181 1.44 17.26 -0.91
C VAL A 181 0.29 16.46 -1.49
N ILE A 182 0.54 15.22 -1.89
CA ILE A 182 -0.55 14.31 -2.27
C ILE A 182 -1.27 13.91 -0.98
N GLY A 183 -2.46 14.45 -0.78
CA GLY A 183 -3.32 14.11 0.37
C GLY A 183 -4.19 12.88 0.11
N ARG A 184 -4.45 12.57 -1.17
CA ARG A 184 -5.31 11.44 -1.55
C ARG A 184 -4.96 10.90 -2.93
N LEU A 185 -5.03 9.58 -3.09
CA LEU A 185 -5.11 8.93 -4.39
C LEU A 185 -6.58 8.64 -4.75
N ASN A 186 -6.97 8.98 -5.97
CA ASN A 186 -8.28 8.63 -6.52
C ASN A 186 -8.26 7.15 -6.92
N ILE A 187 -8.45 6.28 -5.94
CA ILE A 187 -8.53 4.83 -6.12
C ILE A 187 -9.90 4.44 -6.69
N ASP A 188 -9.88 3.55 -7.68
CA ASP A 188 -11.07 2.91 -8.20
C ASP A 188 -11.68 1.98 -7.14
N GLU A 189 -12.97 2.17 -6.87
CA GLU A 189 -13.72 1.42 -5.87
C GLU A 189 -13.63 -0.10 -6.06
N SER A 190 -13.52 -0.56 -7.32
CA SER A 190 -13.32 -1.98 -7.62
C SER A 190 -12.09 -2.56 -6.92
N SER A 191 -11.03 -1.77 -6.71
CA SER A 191 -9.83 -2.24 -6.00
C SER A 191 -10.13 -2.57 -4.55
N CYS A 192 -10.98 -1.77 -3.89
CA CYS A 192 -11.38 -2.02 -2.51
C CYS A 192 -12.32 -3.23 -2.41
N TYR A 193 -13.27 -3.39 -3.36
CA TYR A 193 -14.11 -4.58 -3.41
C TYR A 193 -13.33 -5.86 -3.72
N LEU A 194 -12.35 -5.82 -4.62
CA LEU A 194 -11.50 -6.97 -4.94
C LEU A 194 -10.62 -7.37 -3.74
N MET A 195 -10.06 -6.40 -3.01
CA MET A 195 -9.37 -6.66 -1.74
C MET A 195 -10.30 -7.28 -0.71
N TRP A 196 -11.45 -6.65 -0.47
CA TRP A 196 -12.42 -7.15 0.51
C TRP A 196 -12.88 -8.56 0.18
N GLY A 197 -13.25 -8.85 -1.07
CA GLY A 197 -13.72 -10.18 -1.46
C GLY A 197 -12.69 -11.30 -1.22
N ALA A 198 -11.40 -10.99 -1.21
CA ALA A 198 -10.35 -11.95 -0.84
C ALA A 198 -10.05 -12.00 0.67
N CYS A 199 -10.43 -10.96 1.41
CA CYS A 199 -10.11 -10.77 2.83
C CYS A 199 -11.29 -11.00 3.78
N GLU A 200 -12.53 -11.01 3.30
CA GLU A 200 -13.74 -11.13 4.11
C GLU A 200 -13.68 -12.35 5.05
N ALA A 201 -13.39 -13.54 4.51
CA ALA A 201 -13.29 -14.75 5.32
C ALA A 201 -12.18 -14.66 6.39
N PHE A 202 -11.05 -14.02 6.09
CA PHE A 202 -9.99 -13.79 7.06
C PHE A 202 -10.40 -12.77 8.12
N GLY A 203 -11.04 -11.68 7.71
CA GLY A 203 -11.62 -10.66 8.57
C GLY A 203 -12.61 -11.22 9.58
N ASP A 204 -13.50 -12.11 9.12
CA ASP A 204 -14.45 -12.81 9.99
C ASP A 204 -13.76 -13.64 11.06
N LYS A 205 -12.67 -14.35 10.70
CA LYS A 205 -11.86 -15.11 11.65
C LYS A 205 -11.15 -14.18 12.63
N ALA A 206 -10.56 -13.09 12.17
CA ALA A 206 -9.92 -12.09 13.01
C ALA A 206 -10.91 -11.46 14.00
N ALA A 207 -12.11 -11.09 13.56
CA ALA A 207 -13.14 -10.52 14.42
C ALA A 207 -13.68 -11.53 15.46
N GLN A 208 -13.79 -12.81 15.09
CA GLN A 208 -14.15 -13.87 16.04
C GLN A 208 -13.05 -14.14 17.07
N MET A 209 -11.79 -14.12 16.64
CA MET A 209 -10.63 -14.23 17.50
C MET A 209 -10.59 -13.09 18.52
N HIS A 210 -10.71 -11.84 18.07
CA HIS A 210 -10.67 -10.68 18.95
C HIS A 210 -11.76 -10.76 20.04
N ARG A 211 -13.00 -11.08 19.66
CA ARG A 211 -14.10 -11.30 20.61
C ARG A 211 -13.80 -12.41 21.61
N ALA A 212 -13.31 -13.56 21.15
CA ALA A 212 -12.99 -14.69 22.03
C ALA A 212 -11.85 -14.36 23.01
N ILE A 213 -10.87 -13.55 22.60
CA ILE A 213 -9.81 -13.03 23.48
C ILE A 213 -10.39 -12.10 24.54
N LEU A 214 -11.29 -11.20 24.17
CA LEU A 214 -11.96 -10.29 25.11
C LEU A 214 -12.79 -11.03 26.16
N ASP A 215 -13.45 -12.13 25.77
CA ASP A 215 -14.28 -12.94 26.66
C ASP A 215 -13.46 -13.80 27.65
N SER A 216 -12.20 -14.10 27.35
CA SER A 216 -11.35 -14.94 28.21
C SER A 216 -10.47 -14.12 29.15
N SER A 217 -10.75 -14.18 30.45
CA SER A 217 -9.88 -13.59 31.49
C SER A 217 -8.53 -14.30 31.61
N LEU A 218 -8.44 -15.57 31.20
CA LEU A 218 -7.21 -16.37 31.25
C LEU A 218 -6.25 -15.98 30.11
N VAL A 219 -6.77 -15.79 28.89
CA VAL A 219 -5.94 -15.39 27.73
C VAL A 219 -5.21 -14.07 27.98
N LYS A 220 -5.87 -13.12 28.68
CA LYS A 220 -5.30 -11.83 29.06
C LYS A 220 -4.07 -11.92 29.99
N GLN A 221 -3.75 -13.11 30.50
CA GLN A 221 -2.53 -13.36 31.29
C GLN A 221 -1.31 -13.71 30.43
N ALA A 222 -1.49 -13.83 29.11
CA ALA A 222 -0.37 -14.02 28.20
C ALA A 222 0.63 -12.85 28.31
N THR A 223 1.92 -13.18 28.24
CA THR A 223 3.02 -12.21 28.35
C THR A 223 3.25 -11.41 27.06
N LYS A 224 2.73 -11.89 25.94
CA LYS A 224 2.77 -11.22 24.64
C LYS A 224 1.43 -10.54 24.37
N SER A 225 1.46 -9.43 23.66
CA SER A 225 0.26 -8.73 23.20
C SER A 225 -0.38 -9.44 22.01
N GLU A 226 -1.70 -9.29 21.88
CA GLU A 226 -2.45 -9.64 20.68
C GLU A 226 -1.98 -8.77 19.50
N GLU A 227 -1.96 -9.35 18.30
CA GLU A 227 -1.71 -8.63 17.06
C GLU A 227 -2.99 -7.94 16.57
N ASP A 228 -2.88 -6.68 16.15
CA ASP A 228 -4.02 -5.95 15.58
C ASP A 228 -4.29 -6.35 14.12
N PHE A 229 -5.51 -6.86 13.90
CA PHE A 229 -6.09 -7.21 12.61
C PHE A 229 -7.37 -6.44 12.27
N ASN A 230 -7.68 -5.35 13.00
CA ASN A 230 -8.88 -4.55 12.79
C ASN A 230 -9.00 -3.98 11.37
N MET A 231 -7.88 -3.78 10.67
CA MET A 231 -7.92 -3.37 9.26
C MET A 231 -8.60 -4.40 8.36
N PHE A 232 -8.66 -5.68 8.74
CA PHE A 232 -9.26 -6.73 7.91
C PHE A 232 -10.72 -7.01 8.25
N THR A 233 -11.30 -6.42 9.30
CA THR A 233 -12.64 -6.82 9.77
C THR A 233 -13.77 -6.20 8.96
N GLU A 234 -13.50 -5.13 8.22
CA GLU A 234 -14.51 -4.42 7.42
C GLU A 234 -13.91 -3.88 6.13
N LEU A 235 -14.74 -3.80 5.08
CA LEU A 235 -14.34 -3.27 3.77
C LEU A 235 -13.75 -1.86 3.87
N GLN A 236 -14.41 -0.97 4.61
CA GLN A 236 -13.98 0.42 4.74
C GLN A 236 -12.62 0.51 5.46
N SER A 237 -12.46 -0.23 6.57
CA SER A 237 -11.20 -0.29 7.32
C SER A 237 -10.05 -0.82 6.47
N LEU A 238 -10.28 -1.86 5.67
CA LEU A 238 -9.27 -2.43 4.79
C LEU A 238 -8.86 -1.46 3.68
N CYS A 239 -9.85 -0.85 3.03
CA CYS A 239 -9.65 0.12 1.97
C CYS A 239 -8.89 1.35 2.48
N GLN A 240 -9.29 1.88 3.63
CA GLN A 240 -8.65 3.03 4.26
C GLN A 240 -7.23 2.71 4.69
N TRP A 241 -7.01 1.57 5.35
CA TRP A 241 -5.67 1.13 5.74
C TRP A 241 -4.75 0.95 4.53
N ALA A 242 -5.22 0.30 3.46
CA ALA A 242 -4.43 0.11 2.25
C ALA A 242 -4.10 1.45 1.57
N HIS A 243 -5.06 2.38 1.54
CA HIS A 243 -4.83 3.72 1.00
C HIS A 243 -3.77 4.48 1.81
N ASP A 244 -3.96 4.59 3.12
CA ASP A 244 -3.11 5.41 3.98
C ASP A 244 -1.74 4.78 4.21
N THR A 245 -1.68 3.46 4.33
CA THR A 245 -0.45 2.76 4.67
C THR A 245 0.35 2.39 3.41
N ILE A 246 -0.30 2.00 2.32
CA ILE A 246 0.39 1.50 1.12
C ILE A 246 0.36 2.53 0.00
N ALA A 247 -0.80 3.08 -0.35
CA ALA A 247 -0.92 3.94 -1.54
C ALA A 247 -0.23 5.30 -1.38
N LEU A 248 -0.31 5.90 -0.20
CA LEU A 248 0.41 7.16 0.08
C LEU A 248 1.90 6.94 0.39
N HIS A 249 2.32 5.69 0.58
CA HIS A 249 3.66 5.35 1.05
C HIS A 249 4.28 4.14 0.32
N PRO A 250 4.21 4.05 -1.01
CA PRO A 250 4.58 2.82 -1.72
C PRO A 250 6.08 2.46 -1.55
N PHE A 251 6.95 3.46 -1.37
CA PHE A 251 8.41 3.35 -1.25
C PHE A 251 8.91 3.74 0.16
N VAL A 252 8.21 3.27 1.19
CA VAL A 252 8.49 3.62 2.58
C VAL A 252 8.96 2.36 3.31
N THR A 253 10.16 2.39 3.91
CA THR A 253 10.76 1.31 4.72
C THR A 253 10.93 1.60 6.24
N PRO A 254 10.16 2.49 6.89
CA PRO A 254 10.26 2.71 8.32
C PRO A 254 9.87 1.42 9.04
N ASN A 255 10.49 1.18 10.18
CA ASN A 255 10.12 0.02 11.00
C ASN A 255 8.66 0.19 11.49
N GLU A 256 8.02 -0.90 11.89
CA GLU A 256 6.60 -0.87 12.28
C GLU A 256 6.34 0.06 13.47
N ALA A 257 7.29 0.15 14.41
CA ALA A 257 7.22 1.11 15.50
C ALA A 257 7.31 2.56 14.99
N GLU A 258 8.09 2.86 13.95
CA GLU A 258 8.13 4.18 13.30
C GLU A 258 6.88 4.47 12.49
N ARG A 259 6.17 3.45 11.97
CA ARG A 259 4.85 3.64 11.34
C ARG A 259 3.72 3.82 12.35
N GLU A 260 3.79 3.13 13.48
CA GLU A 260 2.80 3.21 14.56
C GLU A 260 3.04 4.45 15.45
N ASN A 261 4.30 4.91 15.58
CA ASN A 261 4.68 6.14 16.28
C ASN A 261 4.77 7.37 15.37
N ALA A 262 4.90 7.19 14.04
CA ALA A 262 4.30 8.16 13.15
C ALA A 262 2.85 8.16 13.60
N GLY A 263 2.44 9.22 14.30
CA GLY A 263 1.06 9.35 14.68
C GLY A 263 0.19 9.19 13.43
N PRO A 264 -1.13 9.22 13.56
CA PRO A 264 -1.87 9.74 12.43
C PRO A 264 -1.17 11.05 12.06
N ILE A 265 -0.45 11.10 10.92
CA ILE A 265 -0.34 12.37 10.19
C ILE A 265 -1.76 12.85 10.22
N ALA A 266 -2.01 13.98 10.85
CA ALA A 266 -3.33 14.35 11.28
C ALA A 266 -4.23 14.50 10.06
N ILE A 267 -4.80 13.40 9.57
CA ILE A 267 -6.02 13.34 8.78
C ILE A 267 -7.17 13.52 9.79
N THR A 268 -7.01 14.47 10.72
CA THR A 268 -8.16 15.13 11.30
C THR A 268 -8.79 15.89 10.14
N THR A 269 -9.94 15.38 9.71
CA THR A 269 -10.78 15.81 8.57
C THR A 269 -10.41 15.26 7.18
N ALA A 270 -10.76 14.00 6.93
CA ALA A 270 -11.41 13.61 5.68
C ALA A 270 -12.58 12.65 5.98
N ARG A 271 -13.66 13.22 6.52
CA ARG A 271 -14.98 12.58 6.55
C ARG A 271 -15.47 12.40 5.11
N GLN A 272 -16.14 11.26 4.90
CA GLN A 272 -17.02 10.91 3.78
C GLN A 272 -16.36 10.73 2.40
N LEU A 273 -16.57 9.52 1.87
CA LEU A 273 -16.87 9.34 0.46
C LEU A 273 -17.94 10.36 0.06
N GLU A 274 -17.55 11.48 -0.57
CA GLU A 274 -18.24 12.12 -1.70
C GLU A 274 -17.49 13.36 -2.20
N ALA A 275 -17.61 13.58 -3.52
CA ALA A 275 -17.29 14.76 -4.33
C ALA A 275 -15.81 15.13 -4.59
N ASP A 276 -15.29 14.50 -5.65
CA ASP A 276 -14.57 15.14 -6.77
C ASP A 276 -13.99 16.54 -6.51
N THR A 277 -12.73 16.58 -6.07
CA THR A 277 -11.81 17.70 -6.32
C THR A 277 -10.38 17.15 -6.39
N GLY A 278 -9.90 16.86 -7.60
CA GLY A 278 -8.45 16.84 -7.83
C GLY A 278 -7.86 15.83 -8.81
N GLY A 279 -8.60 14.85 -9.32
CA GLY A 279 -8.07 13.94 -10.35
C GLY A 279 -9.17 13.41 -11.25
N SER A 280 -9.07 13.66 -12.56
CA SER A 280 -10.09 13.30 -13.55
C SER A 280 -10.25 11.79 -13.75
N SER A 281 -9.40 10.96 -13.13
CA SER A 281 -9.32 9.53 -13.39
C SER A 281 -9.15 8.72 -12.12
N LYS A 282 -9.73 7.52 -12.12
CA LYS A 282 -9.59 6.53 -11.05
C LYS A 282 -8.45 5.56 -11.37
N TYR A 283 -7.58 5.28 -10.40
CA TYR A 283 -6.47 4.33 -10.52
C TYR A 283 -6.86 3.01 -9.86
N SER A 284 -6.56 1.88 -10.48
CA SER A 284 -6.92 0.55 -9.95
C SER A 284 -5.68 -0.25 -9.54
N PRO A 285 -5.14 -0.09 -8.31
CA PRO A 285 -3.90 -0.76 -7.91
C PRO A 285 -3.98 -2.28 -7.97
N VAL A 286 -5.12 -2.88 -7.61
CA VAL A 286 -5.27 -4.34 -7.70
C VAL A 286 -5.14 -4.81 -9.14
N THR A 287 -5.86 -4.18 -10.07
CA THR A 287 -5.79 -4.52 -11.51
C THR A 287 -4.39 -4.34 -12.07
N GLU A 288 -3.70 -3.28 -11.67
CA GLU A 288 -2.31 -3.02 -12.07
C GLU A 288 -1.33 -4.02 -11.45
N GLY A 289 -1.57 -4.42 -10.20
CA GLY A 289 -0.82 -5.47 -9.52
C GLY A 289 -0.99 -6.85 -10.13
N VAL A 290 -2.21 -7.20 -10.57
CA VAL A 290 -2.46 -8.46 -11.29
C VAL A 290 -1.67 -8.55 -12.60
N LYS A 291 -1.45 -7.41 -13.28
CA LYS A 291 -0.65 -7.33 -14.51
C LYS A 291 0.85 -7.25 -14.26
N SER A 292 1.25 -7.05 -13.01
CA SER A 292 2.65 -6.90 -12.63
C SER A 292 3.37 -8.26 -12.65
N GLY A 293 4.69 -8.25 -12.73
CA GLY A 293 5.53 -9.44 -12.61
C GLY A 293 5.97 -9.77 -11.19
N PHE A 294 5.44 -9.09 -10.17
CA PHE A 294 5.72 -9.44 -8.78
C PHE A 294 5.09 -10.79 -8.42
N ASN A 295 5.76 -11.56 -7.57
CA ASN A 295 5.20 -12.80 -7.02
C ASN A 295 4.20 -12.50 -5.89
N THR A 296 2.98 -12.14 -6.30
CA THR A 296 1.86 -11.79 -5.41
C THR A 296 1.20 -12.98 -4.75
N ASN A 297 1.44 -14.20 -5.25
CA ASN A 297 0.94 -15.39 -4.60
C ASN A 297 1.60 -15.56 -3.23
N TRP A 298 0.80 -15.59 -2.18
CA TRP A 298 1.31 -15.80 -0.83
C TRP A 298 1.81 -17.23 -0.65
N ALA A 299 1.09 -18.22 -1.21
CA ALA A 299 1.33 -19.65 -1.01
C ALA A 299 2.57 -20.18 -1.77
N SER A 300 2.97 -19.53 -2.87
CA SER A 300 4.12 -19.93 -3.69
C SER A 300 5.45 -19.96 -2.93
N ASN A 301 5.58 -19.24 -1.81
CA ASN A 301 6.84 -19.14 -1.04
C ASN A 301 6.80 -19.84 0.32
N ALA A 302 5.80 -20.69 0.60
CA ALA A 302 5.94 -21.65 1.71
C ALA A 302 7.16 -22.57 1.51
N TYR A 303 7.64 -22.70 0.26
CA TYR A 303 8.82 -23.49 -0.11
C TYR A 303 10.16 -22.79 0.18
N GLU A 304 10.22 -21.45 0.23
CA GLU A 304 11.46 -20.70 0.51
C GLU A 304 11.69 -20.45 2.02
N ARG A 305 10.68 -20.74 2.86
CA ARG A 305 10.76 -20.60 4.33
C ARG A 305 11.31 -21.83 5.05
N GLY A 306 11.89 -22.79 4.31
CA GLY A 306 12.61 -23.95 4.80
C GLY A 306 14.13 -23.82 4.63
N GLY A 307 14.72 -22.80 5.25
CA GLY A 307 16.17 -22.59 5.37
C GLY A 307 16.54 -22.24 6.79
#